data_AF-A0A8S9FYK6-F1
#
_entry.id   AF-A0A8S9FYK6-F1
#
_cell.length_a   1.000
_cell.length_b   1.000
_cell.length_c   1.000
_cell.angle_alpha   90.00
_cell.angle_beta   90.00
_cell.angle_gamma   90.00
#
_symmetry.space_group_name_H-M   'P 1'
#
loop_
_entity.id
_entity.type
_entity.pdbx_description
1 polymer ?
#
loop_
_entity_poly.entity_id
_entity_poly.type
_entity_poly.pdbx_seq_one_letter_code
_entity_poly.pdbx_strand_id
1 'polypeptide(L)'
;MLFESVYEQQVMLLETLHKQKRKLDKKLKNIKHWKKISNVVFVTAFVSVLIFSVVAAAIAAPPVVTAVAAALAVPLGSVGKWCSHLWKKYETAVRRQKDVVLSMKVGAHITMKDMENIRVHVDKLKVEMEAMMQRVDFAIEEGEEEVAVRLSMQEISKRFDVFTERIEEVGENAAKCSKDITLARTIVLRHILSFPTSSDSEQGNLIEAITL
;
A
#
# COMPACT_ATOMS: atom_id res chain seq x y z
N MET A 1 7.57 17.15 -19.88
CA MET A 1 8.29 17.39 -18.60
C MET A 1 7.45 17.08 -17.38
N LEU A 2 6.21 17.60 -17.25
CA LEU A 2 5.35 17.30 -16.08
C LEU A 2 5.02 15.80 -15.92
N PHE A 3 4.66 15.13 -17.01
CA PHE A 3 4.31 13.70 -16.99
C PHE A 3 5.47 12.82 -16.49
N GLU A 4 6.68 13.05 -16.99
CA GLU A 4 7.88 12.28 -16.61
C GLU A 4 8.19 12.44 -15.11
N SER A 5 8.12 13.67 -14.60
CA SER A 5 8.34 13.94 -13.17
C SER A 5 7.32 13.21 -12.28
N VAL A 6 6.05 13.20 -12.66
CA VAL A 6 5.02 12.45 -11.94
C VAL A 6 5.29 10.95 -12.02
N TYR A 7 5.76 10.45 -13.16
CA TYR A 7 6.08 9.03 -13.35
C TYR A 7 7.25 8.61 -12.45
N GLU A 8 8.34 9.37 -12.44
CA GLU A 8 9.49 9.13 -11.55
C GLU A 8 9.07 9.16 -10.08
N GLN A 9 8.18 10.09 -9.71
CA GLN A 9 7.64 10.17 -8.36
C GLN A 9 6.86 8.88 -8.00
N GLN A 10 6.05 8.33 -8.90
CA GLN A 10 5.35 7.06 -8.69
C GLN A 10 6.32 5.89 -8.53
N VAL A 11 7.40 5.84 -9.32
CA VAL A 11 8.45 4.83 -9.20
C VAL A 11 9.13 4.90 -7.82
N MET A 12 9.52 6.10 -7.39
CA MET A 12 10.16 6.32 -6.09
C MET A 12 9.24 5.96 -4.91
N LEU A 13 7.95 6.27 -5.03
CA LEU A 13 6.93 5.87 -4.08
C LEU A 13 6.83 4.34 -4.00
N LEU A 14 6.78 3.66 -5.14
CA LEU A 14 6.71 2.20 -5.20
C LEU A 14 7.92 1.53 -4.54
N GLU A 15 9.13 2.06 -4.76
CA GLU A 15 10.34 1.60 -4.09
C GLU A 15 10.26 1.77 -2.57
N THR A 16 9.78 2.92 -2.12
CA THR A 16 9.62 3.22 -0.70
C THR A 16 8.64 2.25 -0.04
N LEU A 17 7.49 2.00 -0.69
CA LEU A 17 6.52 0.99 -0.25
C LEU A 17 7.12 -0.41 -0.22
N HIS A 18 7.97 -0.76 -1.20
CA HIS A 18 8.67 -2.04 -1.21
C HIS A 18 9.63 -2.16 -0.01
N LYS A 19 10.40 -1.11 0.29
CA LYS A 19 11.30 -1.05 1.46
C LYS A 19 10.50 -1.19 2.77
N GLN A 20 9.38 -0.48 2.90
CA GLN A 20 8.50 -0.57 4.07
C GLN A 20 7.89 -1.97 4.23
N LYS A 21 7.40 -2.58 3.15
CA LYS A 21 6.90 -3.96 3.16
C LYS A 21 7.95 -4.93 3.70
N ARG A 22 9.18 -4.87 3.17
CA ARG A 22 10.29 -5.73 3.64
C ARG A 22 10.59 -5.51 5.13
N LYS A 23 10.58 -4.26 5.60
CA LYS A 23 10.77 -3.94 7.02
C LYS A 23 9.67 -4.56 7.89
N LEU A 24 8.41 -4.49 7.46
CA LEU A 24 7.26 -5.07 8.15
C LEU A 24 7.30 -6.59 8.16
N ASP A 25 7.69 -7.21 7.04
CA ASP A 25 7.89 -8.67 6.96
C ASP A 25 8.98 -9.15 7.93
N LYS A 26 10.09 -8.41 8.04
CA LYS A 26 11.14 -8.70 9.03
C LYS A 26 10.62 -8.56 10.46
N LYS A 27 9.88 -7.49 10.77
CA LYS A 27 9.25 -7.32 12.09
C LYS A 27 8.31 -8.47 12.42
N LEU A 28 7.45 -8.87 11.49
CA LEU A 28 6.48 -9.94 11.70
C LEU A 28 7.18 -11.30 11.91
N LYS A 29 8.28 -11.57 11.18
CA LYS A 29 9.15 -12.72 11.45
C LYS A 29 9.74 -12.64 12.85
N ASN A 30 10.31 -11.50 13.26
CA ASN A 30 10.90 -11.34 14.59
C ASN A 30 9.87 -11.56 15.70
N ILE A 31 8.66 -11.00 15.58
CA ILE A 31 7.58 -11.20 16.57
C ILE A 31 7.27 -12.68 16.79
N LYS A 32 7.22 -13.47 15.72
CA LYS A 32 7.01 -14.92 15.83
C LYS A 32 8.11 -15.62 16.64
N HIS A 33 9.36 -15.20 16.48
CA HIS A 33 10.49 -15.75 17.25
C HIS A 33 10.46 -15.26 18.70
N TRP A 34 10.30 -13.96 18.94
CA TRP A 34 10.24 -13.36 20.28
C TRP A 34 9.09 -13.91 21.12
N LYS A 35 7.94 -14.18 20.51
CA LYS A 35 6.81 -14.81 21.20
C LYS A 35 7.11 -16.24 21.66
N LYS A 36 7.90 -17.01 20.90
CA LYS A 36 8.36 -18.34 21.32
C LYS A 36 9.36 -18.24 22.47
N ILE A 37 10.35 -17.34 22.34
CA ILE A 37 11.38 -17.12 23.36
C ILE A 37 10.72 -16.66 24.67
N SER A 38 9.80 -15.70 24.63
CA SER A 38 9.13 -15.21 25.84
C SER A 38 8.30 -16.29 26.52
N ASN A 39 7.68 -17.19 25.75
CA ASN A 39 6.96 -18.31 26.31
C ASN A 39 7.90 -19.32 26.99
N VAL A 40 9.04 -19.65 26.37
CA VAL A 40 10.05 -20.54 26.97
C VAL A 40 10.62 -19.93 28.25
N VAL A 41 11.05 -18.67 28.22
CA VAL A 41 11.61 -17.97 29.39
C VAL A 41 10.60 -17.92 30.53
N PHE A 42 9.32 -17.65 30.23
CA PHE A 42 8.27 -17.63 31.25
C PHE A 42 8.07 -19.02 31.89
N VAL A 43 8.00 -20.08 31.09
CA VAL A 43 7.86 -21.46 31.59
C VAL A 43 9.08 -21.86 32.43
N THR A 44 10.29 -21.59 31.96
CA THR A 44 11.53 -21.95 32.68
C THR A 44 11.67 -21.19 33.99
N ALA A 45 11.44 -19.87 34.00
CA ALA A 45 11.48 -19.06 35.21
C ALA A 45 10.41 -19.49 36.22
N PHE A 46 9.24 -19.90 35.75
CA PHE A 46 8.20 -20.41 36.63
C PHE A 46 8.60 -21.74 37.29
N VAL A 47 9.12 -22.69 36.50
CA VAL A 47 9.59 -23.99 37.04
C VAL A 47 10.75 -23.79 38.03
N SER A 48 11.67 -22.85 37.77
CA SER A 48 12.76 -22.59 38.71
C SER A 48 12.25 -22.04 40.05
N VAL A 49 11.30 -21.09 40.04
CA VAL A 49 10.67 -20.56 41.27
C VAL A 49 9.99 -21.68 42.06
N LEU A 50 9.29 -22.61 41.39
CA LEU A 50 8.69 -23.76 42.06
C LEU A 50 9.73 -24.66 42.75
N ILE A 51 10.86 -24.96 42.09
CA ILE A 51 11.92 -25.78 42.68
C ILE A 51 12.53 -25.09 43.89
N PHE A 52 12.88 -23.80 43.79
CA PHE A 52 13.40 -23.02 44.91
C PHE A 52 12.40 -22.94 46.08
N SER A 53 11.10 -22.81 45.75
CA SER A 53 10.02 -22.80 46.73
C SER A 53 9.92 -24.11 47.51
N VAL A 54 10.07 -25.27 46.86
CA VAL A 54 10.04 -26.58 47.53
C VAL A 54 11.24 -26.76 48.45
N VAL A 55 12.44 -26.38 47.99
CA VAL A 55 13.67 -26.47 48.80
C VAL A 55 13.58 -25.56 50.03
N ALA A 56 13.08 -24.33 49.88
CA ALA A 56 12.88 -23.42 51.01
C ALA A 56 11.83 -23.94 52.01
N ALA A 57 10.73 -24.52 51.54
CA ALA A 57 9.68 -25.09 52.39
C ALA A 57 10.15 -26.30 53.21
N ALA A 58 11.05 -27.13 52.65
CA ALA A 58 11.65 -28.25 53.38
C ALA A 58 12.58 -27.81 54.54
N ILE A 59 13.10 -26.58 54.47
CA ILE A 59 14.05 -26.02 55.46
C ILE A 59 13.34 -25.08 56.46
N ALA A 60 12.16 -24.55 56.11
CA ALA A 60 11.46 -23.52 56.88
C ALA A 60 10.34 -24.04 57.79
N ALA A 61 10.12 -23.33 58.91
CA ALA A 61 9.07 -23.62 59.89
C ALA A 61 7.65 -23.56 59.28
N PRO A 62 6.66 -24.26 59.89
CA PRO A 62 5.29 -24.41 59.35
C PRO A 62 4.60 -23.13 58.82
N PRO A 63 4.75 -21.93 59.41
CA PRO A 63 4.08 -20.71 58.95
C PRO A 63 4.57 -20.19 57.58
N VAL A 64 5.82 -20.47 57.22
CA VAL A 64 6.42 -19.99 55.97
C VAL A 64 5.89 -20.79 54.78
N VAL A 65 5.64 -22.09 54.99
CA VAL A 65 5.08 -23.00 53.98
C VAL A 65 3.67 -22.56 53.57
N THR A 66 2.85 -22.12 54.54
CA THR A 66 1.48 -21.63 54.28
C THR A 66 1.46 -20.34 53.47
N ALA A 67 2.37 -19.40 53.75
CA ALA A 67 2.47 -18.15 53.00
C ALA A 67 2.93 -18.37 51.54
N VAL A 68 3.85 -19.31 51.34
CA VAL A 68 4.36 -19.67 50.00
C VAL A 68 3.30 -20.40 49.18
N ALA A 69 2.57 -21.35 49.77
CA ALA A 69 1.44 -22.02 49.11
C ALA A 69 0.35 -21.02 48.68
N ALA A 70 0.07 -19.99 49.49
CA ALA A 70 -0.87 -18.94 49.15
C ALA A 70 -0.38 -18.04 48.00
N ALA A 71 0.92 -17.72 47.93
CA ALA A 71 1.50 -16.93 46.84
C ALA A 71 1.53 -17.71 45.50
N LEU A 72 1.75 -19.02 45.55
CA LEU A 72 1.68 -19.89 44.37
C LEU A 72 0.24 -20.17 43.91
N ALA A 73 -0.77 -19.87 44.74
CA ALA A 73 -2.18 -19.94 44.35
C ALA A 73 -2.59 -18.82 43.38
N VAL A 74 -1.72 -17.83 43.11
CA VAL A 74 -1.97 -16.82 42.06
C VAL A 74 -2.04 -17.53 40.70
N PRO A 75 -3.14 -17.39 39.94
CA PRO A 75 -3.30 -18.12 38.69
C PRO A 75 -2.23 -17.73 37.66
N LEU A 76 -1.30 -18.66 37.40
CA LEU A 76 -0.24 -18.55 36.38
C LEU A 76 -0.75 -18.35 34.97
N GLY A 77 -2.00 -18.75 34.74
CA GLY A 77 -2.73 -18.42 33.53
C GLY A 77 -2.76 -16.91 33.26
N SER A 78 -2.71 -16.05 34.28
CA SER A 78 -2.84 -14.60 34.12
C SER A 78 -1.63 -13.94 33.44
N VAL A 79 -0.40 -14.23 33.89
CA VAL A 79 0.81 -13.57 33.37
C VAL A 79 1.19 -14.09 31.98
N GLY A 80 1.08 -15.39 31.74
CA GLY A 80 1.29 -15.98 30.41
C GLY A 80 0.26 -15.46 29.38
N LYS A 81 -1.00 -15.33 29.79
CA LYS A 81 -2.07 -14.76 28.96
C LYS A 81 -1.87 -13.27 28.71
N TRP A 82 -1.35 -12.53 29.69
CA TRP A 82 -0.96 -11.13 29.52
C TRP A 82 0.17 -10.96 28.50
N CYS A 83 1.27 -11.72 28.61
CA CYS A 83 2.37 -11.69 27.64
C CYS A 83 1.91 -12.07 26.23
N SER A 84 1.11 -13.14 26.12
CA SER A 84 0.51 -13.57 24.85
C SER A 84 -0.40 -12.48 24.25
N HIS A 85 -1.19 -11.80 25.07
CA HIS A 85 -2.06 -10.69 24.65
C HIS A 85 -1.26 -9.48 24.15
N LEU A 86 -0.19 -9.08 24.85
CA LEU A 86 0.71 -8.00 24.42
C LEU A 86 1.33 -8.30 23.05
N TRP A 87 1.88 -9.52 22.87
CA TRP A 87 2.44 -9.92 21.58
C TRP A 87 1.40 -9.99 20.47
N LYS A 88 0.18 -10.46 20.76
CA LYS A 88 -0.93 -10.47 19.79
C LYS A 88 -1.35 -9.05 19.40
N LYS A 89 -1.40 -8.11 20.34
CA LYS A 89 -1.71 -6.70 20.06
C LYS A 89 -0.65 -6.08 19.14
N TYR A 90 0.63 -6.32 19.44
CA TYR A 90 1.75 -5.84 18.63
C TYR A 90 1.79 -6.51 17.23
N GLU A 91 1.61 -7.83 17.14
CA GLU A 91 1.53 -8.56 15.88
C GLU A 91 0.41 -8.02 14.99
N THR A 92 -0.77 -7.81 15.58
CA THR A 92 -1.93 -7.25 14.90
C THR A 92 -1.63 -5.84 14.37
N ALA A 93 -1.00 -4.97 15.16
CA ALA A 93 -0.62 -3.63 14.72
C ALA A 93 0.36 -3.65 13.53
N VAL A 94 1.38 -4.51 13.58
CA VAL A 94 2.37 -4.66 12.49
C VAL A 94 1.72 -5.25 11.23
N ARG A 95 0.81 -6.21 11.39
CA ARG A 95 0.05 -6.80 10.26
C ARG A 95 -0.84 -5.76 9.59
N ARG A 96 -1.57 -4.96 10.37
CA ARG A 96 -2.39 -3.85 9.84
C ARG A 96 -1.55 -2.82 9.08
N GLN A 97 -0.40 -2.41 9.63
CA GLN A 97 0.51 -1.52 8.91
C GLN A 97 0.98 -2.12 7.58
N LYS A 98 1.24 -3.44 7.56
CA LYS A 98 1.58 -4.17 6.33
C LYS A 98 0.44 -4.16 5.32
N ASP A 99 -0.80 -4.34 5.77
CA ASP A 99 -1.97 -4.36 4.89
C ASP A 99 -2.20 -2.99 4.25
N VAL A 100 -2.04 -1.89 5.00
CA VAL A 100 -2.06 -0.51 4.45
C VAL A 100 -0.97 -0.33 3.38
N VAL A 101 0.27 -0.69 3.68
CA VAL A 101 1.39 -0.61 2.72
C VAL A 101 1.13 -1.46 1.48
N LEU A 102 0.49 -2.63 1.63
CA LEU A 102 0.13 -3.49 0.51
C LEU A 102 -0.94 -2.83 -0.37
N SER A 103 -1.99 -2.25 0.22
CA SER A 103 -3.00 -1.51 -0.55
C SER A 103 -2.42 -0.30 -1.29
N MET A 104 -1.54 0.47 -0.65
CA MET A 104 -0.83 1.57 -1.30
C MET A 104 0.02 1.07 -2.47
N LYS A 105 0.67 -0.09 -2.31
CA LYS A 105 1.51 -0.69 -3.36
C LYS A 105 0.68 -1.12 -4.58
N VAL A 106 -0.50 -1.71 -4.34
CA VAL A 106 -1.43 -2.08 -5.43
C VAL A 106 -1.88 -0.83 -6.18
N GLY A 107 -2.32 0.22 -5.46
CA GLY A 107 -2.71 1.49 -6.07
C GLY A 107 -1.60 2.11 -6.91
N ALA A 108 -0.39 2.24 -6.35
CA ALA A 108 0.77 2.78 -7.08
C ALA A 108 1.08 1.99 -8.36
N HIS A 109 0.95 0.66 -8.33
CA HIS A 109 1.18 -0.18 -9.51
C HIS A 109 0.12 0.02 -10.60
N ILE A 110 -1.15 0.16 -10.22
CA ILE A 110 -2.25 0.46 -11.15
C ILE A 110 -1.98 1.82 -11.81
N THR A 111 -1.74 2.86 -11.01
CA THR A 111 -1.46 4.21 -11.53
C THR A 111 -0.26 4.23 -12.48
N MET A 112 0.83 3.52 -12.15
CA MET A 112 1.98 3.43 -13.06
C MET A 112 1.61 2.79 -14.41
N LYS A 113 0.78 1.74 -14.41
CA LYS A 113 0.33 1.08 -15.63
C LYS A 113 -0.59 1.98 -16.46
N ASP A 114 -1.49 2.71 -15.81
CA ASP A 114 -2.35 3.66 -16.53
C ASP A 114 -1.53 4.81 -17.13
N MET A 115 -0.52 5.31 -16.41
CA MET A 115 0.41 6.29 -16.94
C MET A 115 1.16 5.75 -18.16
N GLU A 116 1.70 4.53 -18.11
CA GLU A 116 2.36 3.91 -19.27
C GLU A 116 1.42 3.81 -20.49
N ASN A 117 0.14 3.46 -20.27
CA ASN A 117 -0.85 3.47 -21.34
C ASN A 117 -1.03 4.88 -21.90
N ILE A 118 -1.19 5.92 -21.07
CA ILE A 118 -1.30 7.32 -21.52
C ILE A 118 -0.09 7.70 -22.38
N ARG A 119 1.13 7.36 -21.94
CA ARG A 119 2.36 7.64 -22.69
C ARG A 119 2.31 7.04 -24.10
N VAL A 120 1.94 5.76 -24.21
CA VAL A 120 1.83 5.07 -25.51
C VAL A 120 0.81 5.76 -26.44
N HIS A 121 -0.31 6.23 -25.91
CA HIS A 121 -1.32 6.92 -26.71
C HIS A 121 -0.86 8.32 -27.13
N VAL A 122 -0.17 9.04 -26.26
CA VAL A 122 0.46 10.33 -26.59
C VAL A 122 1.54 10.17 -27.66
N ASP A 123 2.35 9.11 -27.59
CA ASP A 123 3.37 8.82 -28.61
C ASP A 123 2.73 8.56 -29.98
N LYS A 124 1.64 7.79 -30.03
CA LYS A 124 0.86 7.58 -31.27
C LYS A 124 0.28 8.89 -31.81
N LEU A 125 -0.29 9.72 -30.94
CA LEU A 125 -0.83 11.02 -31.30
C LEU A 125 0.24 11.92 -31.92
N LYS A 126 1.45 11.92 -31.35
CA LYS A 126 2.59 12.66 -31.87
C LYS A 126 2.99 12.19 -33.27
N VAL A 127 3.01 10.88 -33.51
CA VAL A 127 3.31 10.31 -34.84
C VAL A 127 2.28 10.76 -35.89
N GLU A 128 0.99 10.77 -35.56
CA GLU A 128 -0.04 11.26 -36.50
C GLU A 128 0.10 12.76 -36.79
N MET A 129 0.44 13.56 -35.78
CA MET A 129 0.72 14.99 -35.95
C MET A 129 1.91 15.23 -36.87
N GLU A 130 3.03 14.52 -36.65
CA GLU A 130 4.23 14.62 -37.49
C GLU A 130 3.95 14.20 -38.93
N ALA A 131 3.19 13.12 -39.14
CA ALA A 131 2.80 12.67 -40.47
C ALA A 131 1.93 13.69 -41.21
N MET A 132 1.01 14.36 -40.51
CA MET A 132 0.19 15.43 -41.08
C MET A 132 1.02 16.67 -41.42
N MET A 133 1.98 17.07 -40.57
CA MET A 133 2.91 18.17 -40.86
C MET A 133 3.74 17.90 -42.11
N GLN A 134 4.27 16.68 -42.28
CA GLN A 134 4.99 16.30 -43.50
C GLN A 134 4.14 16.43 -44.78
N ARG A 135 2.82 16.23 -44.68
CA ARG A 135 1.90 16.45 -45.82
C ARG A 135 1.65 17.91 -46.10
N VAL A 136 1.60 18.75 -45.08
CA VAL A 136 1.51 20.21 -45.25
C VAL A 136 2.77 20.72 -45.92
N ASP A 137 3.95 20.29 -45.47
CA ASP A 137 5.24 20.70 -46.05
C ASP A 137 5.34 20.28 -47.53
N PHE A 138 4.97 19.03 -47.85
CA PHE A 138 4.91 18.55 -49.23
C PHE A 138 3.95 19.36 -50.12
N ALA A 139 2.76 19.72 -49.60
CA ALA A 139 1.79 20.53 -50.35
C ALA A 139 2.28 21.96 -50.62
N ILE A 140 3.13 22.50 -49.74
CA ILE A 140 3.74 23.82 -49.90
C ILE A 140 4.89 23.76 -50.92
N GLU A 141 5.73 22.72 -50.86
CA GLU A 141 6.87 22.53 -51.76
C GLU A 141 6.45 22.23 -53.21
N GLU A 142 5.45 21.37 -53.41
CA GLU A 142 4.92 20.98 -54.73
C GLU A 142 3.69 21.82 -55.15
N GLY A 143 3.49 22.98 -54.51
CA GLY A 143 2.25 23.76 -54.54
C GLY A 143 1.86 24.40 -55.88
N GLU A 144 2.68 24.26 -56.93
CA GLU A 144 2.34 24.67 -58.29
C GLU A 144 1.37 23.68 -58.97
N GLU A 145 1.31 22.42 -58.51
CA GLU A 145 0.41 21.40 -59.04
C GLU A 145 -0.87 21.27 -58.20
N GLU A 146 -2.01 21.74 -58.74
CA GLU A 146 -3.32 21.69 -58.08
C GLU A 146 -3.69 20.27 -57.59
N VAL A 147 -3.30 19.25 -58.36
CA VAL A 147 -3.58 17.84 -58.06
C VAL A 147 -2.80 17.38 -56.82
N ALA A 148 -1.53 17.78 -56.68
CA ALA A 148 -0.69 17.45 -55.54
C ALA A 148 -1.20 18.11 -54.25
N VAL A 149 -1.62 19.37 -54.33
CA VAL A 149 -2.25 20.10 -53.21
C VAL A 149 -3.54 19.41 -52.77
N ARG A 150 -4.42 19.07 -53.73
CA ARG A 150 -5.72 18.43 -53.43
C ARG A 150 -5.56 17.05 -52.81
N LEU A 151 -4.63 16.23 -53.29
CA LEU A 151 -4.33 14.92 -52.70
C LEU A 151 -3.80 15.06 -51.27
N SER A 152 -2.89 16.02 -51.05
CA SER A 152 -2.33 16.31 -49.73
C SER A 152 -3.41 16.76 -48.74
N MET A 153 -4.32 17.64 -49.15
CA MET A 153 -5.46 18.06 -48.33
C MET A 153 -6.38 16.87 -47.97
N GLN A 154 -6.64 15.95 -48.92
CA GLN A 154 -7.44 14.76 -48.63
C GLN A 154 -6.76 13.82 -47.63
N GLU A 155 -5.45 13.62 -47.72
CA GLU A 155 -4.69 12.82 -46.75
C GLU A 155 -4.65 13.49 -45.37
N ILE A 156 -4.48 14.82 -45.32
CA ILE A 156 -4.53 15.61 -44.09
C ILE A 156 -5.90 15.45 -43.42
N SER A 157 -7.01 15.61 -44.15
CA SER A 157 -8.36 15.42 -43.58
C SER A 157 -8.56 14.01 -43.02
N LYS A 158 -8.13 12.96 -43.75
CA LYS A 158 -8.22 11.58 -43.25
C LYS A 158 -7.41 11.36 -41.97
N ARG A 159 -6.20 11.95 -41.89
CA ARG A 159 -5.36 11.85 -40.68
C ARG A 159 -5.90 12.68 -39.53
N PHE A 160 -6.56 13.80 -39.81
CA PHE A 160 -7.20 14.62 -38.79
C PHE A 160 -8.33 13.88 -38.09
N ASP A 161 -9.09 13.06 -38.83
CA ASP A 161 -10.11 12.18 -38.23
C ASP A 161 -9.46 11.17 -37.25
N VAL A 162 -8.38 10.51 -37.67
CA VAL A 162 -7.61 9.59 -36.80
C VAL A 162 -6.98 10.32 -35.61
N PHE A 163 -6.45 11.51 -35.82
CA PHE A 163 -5.86 12.34 -34.76
C PHE A 163 -6.90 12.70 -33.70
N THR A 164 -8.14 13.01 -34.12
CA THR A 164 -9.25 13.29 -33.21
C THR A 164 -9.59 12.06 -32.36
N GLU A 165 -9.70 10.87 -32.96
CA GLU A 165 -9.88 9.61 -32.25
C GLU A 165 -8.77 9.36 -31.22
N ARG A 166 -7.50 9.61 -31.58
CA ARG A 166 -6.37 9.46 -30.65
C ARG A 166 -6.42 10.43 -29.47
N ILE A 167 -6.92 11.65 -29.67
CA ILE A 167 -7.13 12.61 -28.57
C ILE A 167 -8.18 12.06 -27.59
N GLU A 168 -9.27 11.50 -28.11
CA GLU A 168 -10.30 10.87 -27.28
C GLU A 168 -9.72 9.70 -26.47
N GLU A 169 -8.94 8.81 -27.08
CA GLU A 169 -8.26 7.70 -26.38
C GLU A 169 -7.33 8.19 -25.24
N VAL A 170 -6.58 9.28 -25.47
CA VAL A 170 -5.74 9.90 -24.43
C VAL A 170 -6.61 10.44 -23.29
N GLY A 171 -7.70 11.12 -23.62
CA GLY A 171 -8.66 11.68 -22.66
C GLY A 171 -9.31 10.60 -21.79
N GLU A 172 -9.78 9.52 -22.40
CA GLU A 172 -10.37 8.38 -21.70
C GLU A 172 -9.38 7.71 -20.73
N ASN A 173 -8.15 7.48 -21.18
CA ASN A 173 -7.10 6.89 -20.35
C ASN A 173 -6.70 7.82 -19.19
N ALA A 174 -6.62 9.13 -19.42
CA ALA A 174 -6.37 10.11 -18.37
C ALA A 174 -7.50 10.15 -17.33
N ALA A 175 -8.75 10.14 -17.79
CA ALA A 175 -9.92 10.08 -16.91
C ALA A 175 -9.95 8.79 -16.08
N LYS A 176 -9.63 7.65 -16.70
CA LYS A 176 -9.50 6.37 -16.01
C LYS A 176 -8.40 6.41 -14.94
N CYS A 177 -7.20 6.88 -15.30
CA CYS A 177 -6.09 7.03 -14.36
C CYS A 177 -6.48 7.88 -13.14
N SER A 178 -7.16 9.00 -13.36
CA SER A 178 -7.66 9.88 -12.28
C SER A 178 -8.66 9.17 -11.35
N LYS A 179 -9.60 8.39 -11.94
CA LYS A 179 -10.56 7.58 -11.17
C LYS A 179 -9.84 6.51 -10.36
N ASP A 180 -8.90 5.79 -10.95
CA ASP A 180 -8.15 4.72 -10.29
C ASP A 180 -7.28 5.25 -9.14
N ILE A 181 -6.66 6.43 -9.30
CA ILE A 181 -5.97 7.15 -8.20
C ILE A 181 -6.93 7.47 -7.06
N THR A 182 -8.12 7.99 -7.38
CA THR A 182 -9.13 8.37 -6.38
C THR A 182 -9.62 7.14 -5.61
N LEU A 183 -9.93 6.05 -6.32
CA LEU A 183 -10.33 4.78 -5.74
C LEU A 183 -9.24 4.19 -4.86
N ALA A 184 -7.99 4.17 -5.34
CA ALA A 184 -6.84 3.70 -4.56
C ALA A 184 -6.68 4.49 -3.25
N ARG A 185 -6.79 5.82 -3.32
CA ARG A 185 -6.75 6.68 -2.13
C ARG A 185 -7.88 6.36 -1.16
N THR A 186 -9.10 6.18 -1.64
CA THR A 186 -10.26 5.82 -0.80
C THR A 186 -10.07 4.46 -0.13
N ILE A 187 -9.56 3.46 -0.85
CA ILE A 187 -9.29 2.13 -0.29
C ILE A 187 -8.22 2.22 0.82
N VAL A 188 -7.14 2.96 0.58
CA VAL A 188 -6.08 3.18 1.59
C VAL A 188 -6.65 3.91 2.81
N LEU A 189 -7.42 4.98 2.59
CA LEU A 189 -8.07 5.73 3.67
C LEU A 189 -9.03 4.84 4.46
N ARG A 190 -9.79 3.96 3.82
CA ARG A 190 -10.66 3.01 4.52
C ARG A 190 -9.86 1.99 5.34
N HIS A 191 -8.74 1.49 4.85
CA HIS A 191 -7.85 0.63 5.64
C HIS A 191 -7.24 1.35 6.84
N ILE A 192 -7.01 2.66 6.73
CA ILE A 192 -6.61 3.52 7.84
C ILE A 192 -7.81 3.72 8.78
N LEU A 193 -8.94 4.25 8.32
CA LEU A 193 -10.07 4.60 9.19
C LEU A 193 -10.84 3.41 9.76
N SER A 194 -10.65 2.19 9.25
CA SER A 194 -11.15 0.97 9.92
C SER A 194 -10.40 0.64 11.22
N PHE A 195 -9.48 1.51 11.68
CA PHE A 195 -8.94 1.49 13.04
C PHE A 195 -10.00 1.94 14.05
N PRO A 196 -10.35 1.16 15.09
CA PRO A 196 -11.03 1.74 16.23
C PRO A 196 -10.04 2.67 16.95
N THR A 197 -10.20 3.98 16.80
CA THR A 197 -9.61 4.95 17.73
C THR A 197 -10.45 4.89 19.00
N SER A 198 -9.83 5.01 20.18
CA SER A 198 -10.50 4.97 21.49
C SER A 198 -11.47 6.14 21.77
N SER A 199 -11.98 6.77 20.72
CA SER A 199 -12.93 7.88 20.69
C SER A 199 -13.92 7.61 19.56
N ASP A 200 -14.94 6.80 19.85
CA ASP A 200 -15.96 6.34 18.90
C ASP A 200 -16.80 7.46 18.25
N SER A 201 -16.67 8.71 18.69
CA SER A 201 -17.48 9.84 18.22
C SER A 201 -16.99 10.54 16.95
N GLU A 202 -15.70 10.47 16.58
CA GLU A 202 -15.17 11.14 15.38
C GLU A 202 -15.23 10.27 14.11
N GLN A 203 -15.34 8.95 14.28
CA GLN A 203 -15.28 7.97 13.19
C GLN A 203 -16.55 7.97 12.32
N GLY A 204 -17.71 8.28 12.92
CA GLY A 204 -19.01 8.34 12.23
C GLY A 204 -19.06 9.43 11.16
N ASN A 205 -18.64 10.65 11.51
CA ASN A 205 -18.67 11.79 10.58
C ASN A 205 -17.67 11.66 9.41
N LEU A 206 -16.53 10.99 9.62
CA LEU A 206 -15.51 10.80 8.58
C LEU A 206 -15.89 9.74 7.54
N ILE A 207 -16.61 8.69 7.95
CA ILE A 207 -17.08 7.64 7.03
C ILE A 207 -18.20 8.19 6.14
N GLU A 208 -19.07 9.05 6.68
CA GLU A 208 -20.14 9.71 5.92
C GLU A 208 -19.59 10.67 4.86
N ALA A 209 -18.55 11.44 5.20
CA ALA A 209 -17.87 12.36 4.28
C ALA A 209 -17.05 11.69 3.17
N ILE A 210 -16.74 10.39 3.29
CA ILE A 210 -16.03 9.60 2.26
C ILE A 210 -17.01 8.87 1.33
N THR A 211 -18.28 8.78 1.73
CA THR A 211 -19.33 8.05 1.00
C THR A 211 -20.18 8.98 0.11
N LEU A 212 -20.16 10.29 0.37
CA LEU A 212 -20.66 11.37 -0.51
C LEU A 212 -19.59 11.80 -1.53
#